data_AF-A0A946M5M8-F1
#
_entry.id   AF-A0A946M5M8-F1
#
_cell.length_a   1.000
_cell.length_b   1.000
_cell.length_c   1.000
_cell.angle_alpha   90.00
_cell.angle_beta   90.00
_cell.angle_gamma   90.00
#
_symmetry.space_group_name_H-M   'P 1'
#
loop_
_entity.id
_entity.type
_entity.pdbx_description
1 polymer ?
#
loop_
_entity_poly.entity_id
_entity_poly.type
_entity_poly.pdbx_seq_one_letter_code
_entity_poly.pdbx_strand_id
1 'polypeptide(L)'
;MKNSIEFYIQFDYKGNTLRPTLTVDLDEMMQQGSVSDLYPLLARKNGIGLYSYELEIMESLPLKVAAVVGMAAEFVQEEQFDQSGFEVAWHTEQARSRIEEIAQQHVSSDLLIKHPELMDALLAVYALGKEGH
;
A
#
# COMPACT_ATOMS: atom_id res chain seq x y z
N MET A 1 -1.68 3.39 12.67
CA MET A 1 -2.96 2.66 12.41
C MET A 1 -2.70 1.64 11.32
N LYS A 2 -3.41 0.52 11.31
CA LYS A 2 -3.20 -0.54 10.30
C LYS A 2 -3.81 -0.12 8.95
N ASN A 3 -3.05 -0.29 7.87
CA ASN A 3 -3.48 -0.02 6.50
C ASN A 3 -3.96 -1.32 5.84
N SER A 4 -5.20 -1.37 5.35
CA SER A 4 -5.73 -2.56 4.68
C SER A 4 -6.66 -2.20 3.53
N ILE A 5 -6.60 -2.98 2.46
CA ILE A 5 -7.48 -2.84 1.30
C ILE A 5 -8.13 -4.19 1.00
N GLU A 6 -9.41 -4.16 0.67
CA GLU A 6 -10.12 -5.25 0.01
C GLU A 6 -10.21 -4.97 -1.49
N PHE A 7 -9.56 -5.83 -2.27
CA PHE A 7 -9.63 -5.84 -3.71
C PHE A 7 -10.66 -6.84 -4.24
N TYR A 8 -11.21 -6.58 -5.42
CA TYR A 8 -12.04 -7.52 -6.14
C TYR A 8 -11.91 -7.37 -7.66
N ILE A 9 -12.29 -8.42 -8.37
CA ILE A 9 -12.51 -8.40 -9.83
C ILE A 9 -13.89 -8.99 -10.06
N GLN A 10 -14.65 -8.46 -11.02
CA GLN A 10 -15.93 -9.03 -11.42
C GLN A 10 -15.89 -9.38 -12.90
N PHE A 11 -16.23 -10.63 -13.23
CA PHE A 11 -16.24 -11.12 -14.61
C PHE A 11 -17.21 -12.28 -14.78
N ASP A 12 -17.65 -12.51 -16.01
CA ASP A 12 -18.50 -13.63 -16.37
C ASP A 12 -17.66 -14.77 -16.96
N TYR A 13 -17.87 -15.99 -16.46
CA TYR A 13 -17.24 -17.19 -16.96
C TYR A 13 -18.23 -18.35 -17.04
N LYS A 14 -18.37 -18.95 -18.23
CA LYS A 14 -19.30 -20.06 -18.50
C LYS A 14 -20.74 -19.80 -18.04
N GLY A 15 -21.21 -18.56 -18.20
CA GLY A 15 -22.57 -18.15 -17.82
C GLY A 15 -22.76 -17.87 -16.31
N ASN A 16 -21.68 -17.87 -15.52
CA ASN A 16 -21.70 -17.49 -14.12
C ASN A 16 -20.91 -16.19 -13.91
N THR A 17 -21.49 -15.22 -13.20
CA THR A 17 -20.76 -14.04 -12.73
C THR A 17 -19.95 -14.41 -11.50
N LEU A 18 -18.63 -14.29 -11.61
CA LEU A 18 -17.69 -14.48 -10.52
C LEU A 18 -17.27 -13.12 -9.97
N ARG A 19 -17.09 -13.06 -8.64
CA ARG A 19 -16.55 -11.89 -7.95
C ARG A 19 -15.50 -12.29 -6.92
N PRO A 20 -14.30 -12.72 -7.33
CA PRO A 20 -13.22 -13.02 -6.41
C PRO A 20 -12.85 -11.78 -5.58
N THR A 21 -12.55 -11.98 -4.29
CA THR A 21 -12.16 -10.90 -3.38
C THR A 21 -10.87 -11.23 -2.62
N LEU A 22 -10.07 -10.21 -2.31
CA LEU A 22 -8.81 -10.33 -1.56
C LEU A 22 -8.65 -9.13 -0.63
N THR A 23 -8.79 -9.36 0.66
CA THR A 23 -8.30 -8.42 1.69
C THR A 23 -6.81 -8.62 1.93
N VAL A 24 -6.02 -7.53 1.84
CA VAL A 24 -4.59 -7.48 2.16
C VAL A 24 -4.30 -6.51 3.29
N ASP A 25 -3.27 -6.83 4.06
CA ASP A 25 -2.60 -5.91 4.98
C ASP A 25 -1.47 -5.22 4.22
N LEU A 26 -1.63 -3.93 3.96
CA LEU A 26 -0.65 -3.17 3.19
C LEU A 26 0.63 -2.92 3.99
N ASP A 27 0.55 -2.80 5.32
CA ASP A 27 1.74 -2.60 6.14
C ASP A 27 2.65 -3.83 6.09
N GLU A 28 2.07 -5.03 6.14
CA GLU A 28 2.80 -6.29 6.03
C GLU A 28 3.45 -6.44 4.64
N MET A 29 2.74 -6.11 3.56
CA MET A 29 3.28 -6.15 2.20
C MET A 29 4.43 -5.16 2.01
N MET A 30 4.29 -3.94 2.53
CA MET A 30 5.35 -2.93 2.47
C MET A 30 6.61 -3.33 3.23
N GLN A 31 6.46 -4.04 4.35
CA GLN A 31 7.62 -4.61 5.07
C GLN A 31 8.34 -5.69 4.25
N GLN A 32 7.63 -6.39 3.37
CA GLN A 32 8.19 -7.42 2.48
C GLN A 32 8.79 -6.83 1.20
N GLY A 33 8.55 -5.55 0.92
CA GLY A 33 9.27 -4.76 -0.09
C GLY A 33 8.37 -3.90 -0.97
N SER A 34 7.21 -4.41 -1.38
CA SER A 34 6.27 -3.71 -2.27
C SER A 34 4.90 -4.37 -2.26
N VAL A 35 3.87 -3.65 -2.73
CA VAL A 35 2.54 -4.23 -2.96
C VAL A 35 2.53 -4.97 -4.30
N SER A 36 3.09 -6.18 -4.38
CA SER A 36 3.16 -6.98 -5.62
C SER A 36 2.24 -8.21 -5.61
N ASP A 37 2.07 -8.83 -6.78
CA ASP A 37 1.49 -10.17 -6.94
C ASP A 37 0.01 -10.32 -6.50
N LEU A 38 -0.77 -9.25 -6.59
CA LEU A 38 -2.18 -9.25 -6.16
C LEU A 38 -3.06 -10.23 -6.95
N TYR A 39 -2.86 -10.40 -8.26
CA TYR A 39 -3.66 -11.34 -9.08
C TYR A 39 -3.43 -12.80 -8.71
N PRO A 40 -2.18 -13.32 -8.63
CA PRO A 40 -1.91 -14.67 -8.12
C PRO A 40 -2.46 -14.90 -6.70
N LEU A 41 -2.33 -13.92 -5.81
CA LEU A 41 -2.86 -14.00 -4.44
C LEU A 41 -4.39 -14.08 -4.42
N LEU A 42 -5.05 -13.25 -5.23
CA LEU A 42 -6.50 -13.23 -5.39
C LEU A 42 -7.01 -14.57 -5.94
N ALA A 43 -6.35 -15.11 -6.96
CA ALA A 43 -6.71 -16.40 -7.55
C ALA A 43 -6.59 -17.54 -6.54
N ARG A 44 -5.43 -17.66 -5.85
CA ARG A 44 -5.20 -18.70 -4.83
C ARG A 44 -6.24 -18.64 -3.71
N LYS A 45 -6.55 -17.43 -3.21
CA LYS A 45 -7.51 -17.24 -2.11
C LYS A 45 -8.94 -17.63 -2.49
N ASN A 46 -9.28 -17.56 -3.78
CA ASN A 46 -10.61 -17.87 -4.29
C ASN A 46 -10.68 -19.25 -4.98
N GLY A 47 -9.68 -20.11 -4.81
CA GLY A 47 -9.66 -21.46 -5.38
C GLY A 47 -9.50 -21.50 -6.90
N ILE A 48 -9.02 -20.41 -7.50
CA ILE A 48 -8.76 -20.30 -8.93
C ILE A 48 -7.33 -20.80 -9.21
N GLY A 49 -7.20 -21.73 -10.15
CA GLY A 49 -5.91 -22.31 -10.50
C GLY A 49 -4.98 -21.28 -11.15
N LEU A 50 -3.67 -21.38 -10.87
CA LEU A 50 -2.65 -20.51 -11.46
C LEU A 50 -2.41 -20.72 -12.96
N TYR A 51 -3.03 -21.74 -13.55
CA TYR A 51 -2.99 -22.06 -14.98
C TYR A 51 -4.42 -22.22 -15.52
N SER A 52 -5.32 -21.37 -15.04
CA SER A 52 -6.74 -21.39 -15.43
C SER A 52 -7.07 -20.24 -16.35
N TYR A 53 -8.06 -20.45 -17.23
CA TYR A 53 -8.58 -19.38 -18.08
C TYR A 53 -9.22 -18.26 -17.25
N GLU A 54 -9.77 -18.61 -16.08
CA GLU A 54 -10.28 -17.65 -15.11
C GLU A 54 -9.20 -16.66 -14.66
N LEU A 55 -7.96 -17.12 -14.40
CA LEU A 55 -6.85 -16.23 -14.08
C LEU A 55 -6.47 -15.35 -15.29
N GLU A 56 -6.44 -15.91 -16.50
CA GLU A 56 -6.16 -15.12 -17.71
C GLU A 56 -7.18 -13.99 -17.90
N ILE A 57 -8.47 -14.27 -17.66
CA ILE A 57 -9.51 -13.22 -17.66
C ILE A 57 -9.24 -12.19 -16.58
N MET A 58 -8.95 -12.63 -15.34
CA MET A 58 -8.68 -11.73 -14.22
C MET A 58 -7.52 -10.78 -14.50
N GLU A 59 -6.40 -11.28 -15.05
CA GLU A 59 -5.22 -10.47 -15.39
C GLU A 59 -5.50 -9.44 -16.49
N SER A 60 -6.55 -9.64 -17.31
CA SER A 60 -6.99 -8.70 -18.34
C SER A 60 -7.91 -7.59 -17.83
N LEU A 61 -8.37 -7.68 -16.58
CA LEU A 61 -9.35 -6.76 -15.99
C LEU A 61 -8.70 -5.93 -14.88
N PRO A 62 -9.14 -4.68 -14.69
CA PRO A 62 -8.62 -3.85 -13.62
C PRO A 62 -9.04 -4.41 -12.26
N LEU A 63 -8.08 -4.52 -11.34
CA LEU A 63 -8.34 -4.76 -9.93
C LEU A 63 -9.06 -3.55 -9.34
N LYS A 64 -10.14 -3.79 -8.60
CA LYS A 64 -10.96 -2.73 -7.99
C LYS A 64 -10.93 -2.81 -6.48
N VAL A 65 -11.12 -1.67 -5.81
CA VAL A 65 -11.20 -1.57 -4.35
C VAL A 65 -12.66 -1.62 -3.90
N ALA A 66 -12.99 -2.59 -3.05
CA ALA A 66 -14.29 -2.71 -2.40
C ALA A 66 -14.33 -1.96 -1.05
N ALA A 67 -13.23 -2.03 -0.30
CA ALA A 67 -13.10 -1.38 1.01
C ALA A 67 -11.65 -0.99 1.28
N VAL A 68 -11.44 0.08 2.05
CA VAL A 68 -10.11 0.58 2.41
C VAL A 68 -10.13 1.17 3.81
N VAL A 69 -9.03 0.97 4.55
CA VAL A 69 -8.84 1.46 5.92
C VAL A 69 -7.42 2.02 6.07
N GLY A 70 -7.28 3.06 6.89
CA GLY A 70 -6.00 3.71 7.18
C GLY A 70 -5.69 4.81 6.17
N MET A 71 -4.41 5.21 6.10
CA MET A 71 -3.96 6.25 5.17
C MET A 71 -4.11 5.82 3.71
N ALA A 72 -4.19 4.51 3.46
CA ALA A 72 -4.46 3.95 2.14
C ALA A 72 -5.74 4.50 1.48
N ALA A 73 -6.71 4.98 2.29
CA ALA A 73 -7.95 5.56 1.77
C ALA A 73 -7.72 6.83 0.94
N GLU A 74 -6.67 7.59 1.23
CA GLU A 74 -6.31 8.80 0.48
C GLU A 74 -5.76 8.48 -0.91
N PHE A 75 -5.34 7.23 -1.12
CA PHE A 75 -4.78 6.73 -2.37
C PHE A 75 -5.79 5.89 -3.16
N VAL A 76 -7.08 5.96 -2.82
CA VAL A 76 -8.14 5.29 -3.59
C VAL A 76 -9.03 6.32 -4.25
N GLN A 77 -9.13 6.27 -5.58
CA GLN A 77 -10.01 7.12 -6.38
C GLN A 77 -10.77 6.26 -7.38
N GLU A 78 -12.10 6.42 -7.44
CA GLU A 78 -12.96 5.67 -8.39
C GLU A 78 -12.72 4.14 -8.37
N GLU A 79 -12.61 3.56 -7.17
CA GLU A 79 -12.29 2.13 -6.96
C GLU A 79 -10.89 1.71 -7.44
N GLN A 80 -10.03 2.64 -7.86
CA GLN A 80 -8.64 2.38 -8.25
C GLN A 80 -7.69 2.77 -7.12
N PHE A 81 -6.70 1.93 -6.87
CA PHE A 81 -5.66 2.18 -5.86
C PHE A 81 -4.39 2.73 -6.51
N ASP A 82 -3.98 3.93 -6.12
CA ASP A 82 -2.68 4.52 -6.45
C ASP A 82 -1.60 3.90 -5.56
N GLN A 83 -1.13 2.73 -5.98
CA GLN A 83 -0.05 2.02 -5.29
C GLN A 83 1.20 2.87 -5.15
N SER A 84 1.65 3.54 -6.21
CA SER A 84 2.89 4.31 -6.19
C SER A 84 2.80 5.49 -5.22
N GLY A 85 1.67 6.21 -5.21
CA GLY A 85 1.42 7.26 -4.23
C GLY A 85 1.44 6.72 -2.79
N PHE A 86 0.78 5.58 -2.56
CA PHE A 86 0.75 4.95 -1.24
C PHE A 86 2.14 4.51 -0.78
N GLU A 87 2.94 3.86 -1.64
CA GLU A 87 4.30 3.40 -1.31
C GLU A 87 5.20 4.55 -0.87
N VAL A 88 5.15 5.67 -1.59
CA VAL A 88 5.88 6.89 -1.23
C VAL A 88 5.42 7.40 0.12
N ALA A 89 4.12 7.58 0.32
CA ALA A 89 3.57 8.09 1.57
C ALA A 89 3.89 7.18 2.77
N TRP A 90 3.82 5.85 2.57
CA TRP A 90 4.16 4.87 3.59
C TRP A 90 5.63 4.96 4.00
N HIS A 91 6.55 5.05 3.03
CA HIS A 91 7.97 5.23 3.33
C HIS A 91 8.26 6.56 4.03
N THR A 92 7.60 7.65 3.62
CA THR A 92 7.73 8.95 4.27
C THR A 92 7.24 8.91 5.71
N GLU A 93 6.09 8.28 5.97
CA GLU A 93 5.53 8.16 7.33
C GLU A 93 6.41 7.32 8.25
N GLN A 94 6.99 6.23 7.72
CA GLN A 94 7.96 5.42 8.46
C GLN A 94 9.25 6.19 8.76
N ALA A 95 9.76 6.96 7.80
CA ALA A 95 10.92 7.82 8.01
C ALA A 95 10.64 8.89 9.06
N ARG A 96 9.48 9.56 8.97
CA ARG A 96 9.02 10.55 9.94
C ARG A 96 8.95 9.95 11.35
N SER A 97 8.29 8.81 11.51
CA SER A 97 8.17 8.12 12.81
C SER A 97 9.52 7.82 13.45
N ARG A 98 10.49 7.34 12.66
CA ARG A 98 11.87 7.08 13.13
C ARG A 98 12.61 8.37 13.50
N ILE A 99 12.48 9.41 12.69
CA ILE A 99 13.10 10.72 12.96
C ILE A 99 12.51 11.31 14.25
N GLU A 100 11.20 11.22 14.46
CA GLU A 100 10.54 11.67 15.68
C GLU A 100 11.02 10.90 16.92
N GLU A 101 11.15 9.58 16.82
CA GLU A 101 11.69 8.74 17.90
C GLU A 101 13.13 9.14 18.26
N ILE A 102 14.00 9.34 17.27
CA ILE A 102 15.39 9.79 17.48
C ILE A 102 15.40 11.21 18.05
N ALA A 103 14.57 12.11 17.52
CA ALA A 103 14.52 13.49 17.96
C ALA A 103 14.06 13.59 19.41
N GLN A 104 13.10 12.76 19.86
CA GLN A 104 12.70 12.71 21.27
C GLN A 104 13.85 12.37 22.22
N GLN A 105 14.88 11.66 21.76
CA GLN A 105 16.06 11.30 22.54
C GLN A 105 17.11 12.43 22.61
N HIS A 106 17.12 13.33 21.63
CA HIS A 106 18.21 14.31 21.45
C HIS A 106 17.75 15.77 21.49
N VAL A 107 16.46 16.02 21.29
CA VAL A 107 15.86 17.34 21.08
C VAL A 107 14.53 17.40 21.83
N SER A 108 14.17 18.55 22.39
CA SER A 108 12.84 18.73 22.98
C SER A 108 11.76 18.52 21.91
N SER A 109 10.73 17.71 22.21
CA SER A 109 9.60 17.40 21.31
C SER A 109 8.92 18.65 20.72
N ASP A 110 8.96 19.75 21.47
CA ASP A 110 8.48 21.06 21.05
C ASP A 110 9.16 21.63 19.80
N LEU A 111 10.44 21.29 19.53
CA LEU A 111 11.19 21.89 18.44
C LEU A 111 10.64 21.47 17.07
N LEU A 112 10.33 20.18 16.89
CA LEU A 112 9.77 19.65 15.65
C LEU A 112 8.33 20.11 15.42
N ILE A 113 7.56 20.31 16.49
CA ILE A 113 6.18 20.82 16.39
C ILE A 113 6.19 22.31 16.01
N LYS A 114 7.13 23.10 16.56
CA LYS A 114 7.24 24.54 16.30
C LYS A 114 7.85 24.88 14.93
N HIS A 115 8.59 23.94 14.34
CA HIS A 115 9.32 24.12 13.08
C HIS A 115 9.07 22.94 12.12
N PRO A 116 7.90 22.87 11.46
CA PRO A 116 7.62 21.81 10.48
C PRO A 116 8.65 21.76 9.34
N GLU A 117 9.24 22.90 8.97
CA GLU A 117 10.31 22.99 7.98
C GLU A 117 11.57 22.18 8.35
N LEU A 118 11.83 21.98 9.65
CA LEU A 118 12.94 21.17 10.13
C LEU A 118 12.68 19.69 9.86
N MET A 119 11.44 19.24 10.02
CA MET A 119 11.06 17.86 9.68
C MET A 119 11.23 17.59 8.20
N ASP A 120 10.82 18.52 7.34
CA ASP A 120 11.00 18.40 5.89
C ASP A 120 12.48 18.32 5.51
N ALA A 121 13.33 19.14 6.13
CA ALA A 121 14.77 19.08 5.93
C ALA A 121 15.38 17.74 6.39
N LEU A 122 14.95 17.19 7.53
CA LEU A 122 15.43 15.91 8.04
C LEU A 122 14.99 14.74 7.15
N LEU A 123 13.74 14.77 6.65
CA LEU A 123 13.25 13.79 5.67
C LEU A 123 14.06 13.84 4.37
N ALA A 124 14.41 15.04 3.88
CA ALA A 124 15.23 15.21 2.69
C ALA A 124 16.65 14.64 2.90
N VAL A 125 17.29 14.91 4.04
CA VAL A 125 18.61 14.36 4.39
C VAL A 125 18.56 12.83 4.51
N TYR A 126 17.50 12.30 5.13
CA TYR A 126 17.31 10.85 5.24
C TYR A 126 17.14 10.17 3.87
N ALA A 127 16.38 10.78 2.96
CA ALA A 127 16.22 10.30 1.58
C ALA A 127 17.56 10.28 0.83
N LEU A 128 18.33 11.37 0.88
CA LEU A 128 19.66 11.46 0.28
C LEU A 128 20.62 10.38 0.82
N GLY A 129 20.57 10.10 2.12
CA GLY A 129 21.38 9.04 2.74
C GLY A 129 21.02 7.64 2.24
N LYS A 130 19.76 7.40 1.86
CA LYS A 130 19.28 6.10 1.33
C LYS A 130 19.63 5.91 -0.15
N GLU A 131 19.71 6.98 -0.93
CA GLU A 131 20.10 6.95 -2.35
C GLU A 131 21.62 6.75 -2.55
N GLY A 132 22.43 7.16 -1.56
CA GLY A 132 23.90 7.08 -1.61
C GLY A 132 24.51 5.73 -1.20
N HIS A 133 23.72 4.67 -1.06
CA HIS A 133 24.17 3.32 -0.66
C HIS A 133 23.67 2.24 -1.62
#